data_AF-A0A2E8DYP5-F1
#
_entry.id   AF-A0A2E8DYP5-F1
#
_cell.length_a   1.000
_cell.length_b   1.000
_cell.length_c   1.000
_cell.angle_alpha   90.00
_cell.angle_beta   90.00
_cell.angle_gamma   90.00
#
_symmetry.space_group_name_H-M   'P 1'
#
loop_
_entity.id
_entity.type
_entity.pdbx_description
1 polymer ?
#
loop_
_entity_poly.entity_id
_entity_poly.type
_entity_poly.pdbx_seq_one_letter_code
_entity_poly.pdbx_strand_id
1 'polypeptide(L)'
;MAQKCPVCSRTLNNHNPQKGEVAWETVYCSHYCRLYDERGLTKVPFKGGNKHHNNKLCWPKINIPCDMCDNEANLKHDIEKGNSKYCSRKCWADLKKSQKRKIHRTINALHYLEHSYKYEGNRWLEPSAIAEMCSVQGSSCGRSSIGLMMKRWREAGIVEAKVRSGSSNGFEYRFRPEGLRGMKVSQFVHFWNTTSYAERMAFVKEGTPNKVAIAQTS
;
A
#
# COMPACT_ATOMS: atom_id res chain seq x y z
N MET A 1 -20.87 -2.14 18.17
CA MET A 1 -21.56 -1.31 17.16
C MET A 1 -20.70 -1.26 15.92
N ALA A 2 -21.25 -1.43 14.72
CA ALA A 2 -20.46 -1.41 13.50
C ALA A 2 -19.97 0.02 13.21
N GLN A 3 -18.65 0.19 13.02
CA GLN A 3 -18.04 1.48 12.78
C GLN A 3 -18.49 2.04 11.42
N LYS A 4 -18.77 3.34 11.34
CA LYS A 4 -19.16 4.02 10.10
C LYS A 4 -18.02 4.89 9.59
N CYS A 5 -17.84 4.91 8.28
CA CYS A 5 -16.94 5.81 7.58
C CYS A 5 -17.35 7.27 7.87
N PRO A 6 -16.44 8.16 8.31
CA PRO A 6 -16.78 9.54 8.64
C PRO A 6 -17.20 10.36 7.42
N VAL A 7 -16.76 9.98 6.22
CA VAL A 7 -17.04 10.71 4.97
C VAL A 7 -18.39 10.36 4.36
N CYS A 8 -18.68 9.07 4.20
CA CYS A 8 -19.88 8.60 3.48
C CYS A 8 -20.87 7.84 4.37
N SER A 9 -20.60 7.74 5.68
CA SER A 9 -21.43 7.04 6.68
C SER A 9 -21.64 5.54 6.44
N ARG A 10 -20.96 4.95 5.44
CA ARG A 10 -20.99 3.52 5.15
C ARG A 10 -20.41 2.71 6.30
N THR A 11 -21.06 1.58 6.64
CA THR A 11 -20.52 0.62 7.59
C THR A 11 -19.21 0.02 7.08
N LEU A 12 -18.17 0.02 7.91
CA LEU A 12 -16.88 -0.57 7.62
C LEU A 12 -16.96 -2.09 7.77
N ASN A 13 -16.62 -2.84 6.72
CA ASN A 13 -16.65 -4.30 6.69
C ASN A 13 -15.23 -4.88 6.66
N ASN A 14 -14.49 -4.75 7.75
CA ASN A 14 -13.09 -5.17 7.80
C ASN A 14 -12.92 -6.70 7.84
N HIS A 15 -13.94 -7.44 8.28
CA HIS A 15 -13.91 -8.91 8.38
C HIS A 15 -14.21 -9.63 7.07
N ASN A 16 -14.91 -8.97 6.14
CA ASN A 16 -15.23 -9.52 4.82
C ASN A 16 -15.36 -8.37 3.80
N PRO A 17 -14.24 -7.75 3.41
CA PRO A 17 -14.26 -6.58 2.57
C PRO A 17 -14.78 -6.96 1.19
N GLN A 18 -15.70 -6.14 0.71
CA GLN A 18 -16.20 -6.24 -0.64
C GLN A 18 -15.13 -5.80 -1.65
N LYS A 19 -15.36 -6.15 -2.92
CA LYS A 19 -14.48 -5.77 -4.02
C LYS A 19 -14.31 -4.24 -4.06
N GLY A 20 -13.10 -3.79 -3.75
CA GLY A 20 -12.76 -2.36 -3.77
C GLY A 20 -12.65 -1.69 -2.40
N GLU A 21 -13.04 -2.39 -1.33
CA GLU A 21 -12.69 -2.02 0.03
C GLU A 21 -11.22 -2.39 0.31
N VAL A 22 -10.56 -1.55 1.11
CA VAL A 22 -9.19 -1.79 1.54
C VAL A 22 -9.29 -2.55 2.86
N ALA A 23 -8.96 -3.84 2.85
CA ALA A 23 -9.21 -4.75 3.98
C ALA A 23 -8.60 -4.29 5.32
N TRP A 24 -7.54 -3.51 5.24
CA TRP A 24 -6.79 -2.97 6.38
C TRP A 24 -7.13 -1.55 6.76
N GLU A 25 -8.03 -0.91 6.05
CA GLU A 25 -8.48 0.42 6.42
C GLU A 25 -9.53 0.32 7.53
N THR A 26 -9.22 0.83 8.71
CA THR A 26 -10.11 0.75 9.88
C THR A 26 -10.97 1.99 10.09
N VAL A 27 -10.68 3.10 9.40
CA VAL A 27 -11.38 4.38 9.60
C VAL A 27 -12.28 4.73 8.42
N TYR A 28 -11.82 4.45 7.19
CA TYR A 28 -12.52 4.84 5.97
C TYR A 28 -12.99 3.61 5.16
N CYS A 29 -14.07 3.73 4.40
CA CYS A 29 -14.49 2.58 3.58
C CYS A 29 -13.66 2.42 2.29
N SER A 30 -12.86 3.43 1.93
CA SER A 30 -12.09 3.42 0.69
C SER A 30 -10.94 4.43 0.71
N HIS A 31 -9.96 4.24 -0.17
CA HIS A 31 -8.87 5.20 -0.38
C HIS A 31 -9.36 6.59 -0.79
N TYR A 32 -10.45 6.67 -1.58
CA TYR A 32 -11.07 7.95 -1.91
C TYR A 32 -11.57 8.67 -0.65
N CYS A 33 -12.30 7.98 0.24
CA CYS A 33 -12.85 8.60 1.43
C CYS A 33 -11.74 9.13 2.34
N ARG A 34 -10.67 8.36 2.51
CA ARG A 34 -9.49 8.82 3.24
C ARG A 34 -8.92 10.11 2.64
N LEU A 35 -8.62 10.10 1.33
CA LEU A 35 -8.02 11.26 0.67
C LEU A 35 -8.97 12.47 0.63
N TYR A 36 -10.28 12.23 0.57
CA TYR A 36 -11.28 13.28 0.61
C TYR A 36 -11.23 14.02 1.95
N ASP A 37 -11.14 13.27 3.06
CA ASP A 37 -11.06 13.83 4.41
C ASP A 37 -9.70 14.50 4.66
N GLU A 38 -8.59 13.81 4.32
CA GLU A 38 -7.22 14.32 4.48
C GLU A 38 -6.98 15.61 3.69
N ARG A 39 -7.66 15.81 2.56
CA ARG A 39 -7.56 17.02 1.73
C ARG A 39 -8.61 18.07 2.08
N GLY A 40 -9.46 17.85 3.09
CA GLY A 40 -10.51 18.79 3.49
C GLY A 40 -11.49 19.12 2.36
N LEU A 41 -11.78 18.14 1.48
CA LEU A 41 -12.62 18.39 0.31
C LEU A 41 -14.09 18.52 0.71
N THR A 42 -14.81 19.30 -0.08
CA THR A 42 -16.28 19.43 0.02
C THR A 42 -16.93 18.96 -1.27
N LYS A 43 -18.22 18.62 -1.20
CA LYS A 43 -18.98 18.26 -2.40
C LYS A 43 -19.07 19.48 -3.30
N VAL A 44 -18.94 19.25 -4.59
CA VAL A 44 -18.94 20.31 -5.62
C VAL A 44 -20.22 20.27 -6.43
N PRO A 45 -20.66 21.40 -7.01
CA PRO A 45 -21.78 21.40 -7.95
C PRO A 45 -21.54 20.45 -9.13
N PHE A 46 -22.57 19.73 -9.54
CA PHE A 46 -22.48 18.81 -10.67
C PHE A 46 -22.18 19.56 -11.98
N LYS A 47 -20.98 19.36 -12.55
CA LYS A 47 -20.57 19.90 -13.86
C LYS A 47 -21.16 19.05 -14.99
N GLY A 48 -22.44 19.24 -15.27
CA GLY A 48 -23.12 18.64 -16.41
C GLY A 48 -24.49 19.26 -16.54
N GLY A 49 -24.62 20.25 -17.43
CA GLY A 49 -25.75 21.20 -17.56
C GLY A 49 -27.10 20.61 -17.96
N ASN A 50 -27.44 19.40 -17.51
CA ASN A 50 -28.79 18.87 -17.58
C ASN A 50 -29.67 19.60 -16.57
N LYS A 51 -30.79 20.16 -17.04
CA LYS A 51 -31.80 20.84 -16.20
C LYS A 51 -32.25 20.01 -14.98
N HIS A 52 -32.20 18.68 -15.07
CA HIS A 52 -32.57 17.73 -13.99
C HIS A 52 -31.52 17.55 -12.87
N HIS A 53 -30.33 18.16 -13.02
CA HIS A 53 -29.24 18.10 -12.04
C HIS A 53 -28.84 19.47 -11.49
N ASN A 54 -29.62 20.52 -11.77
CA ASN A 54 -29.41 21.83 -11.19
C ASN A 54 -29.39 21.74 -9.66
N ASN A 55 -28.41 22.38 -9.03
CA ASN A 55 -28.17 22.42 -7.58
C ASN A 55 -27.84 21.08 -6.89
N LYS A 56 -27.60 19.98 -7.63
CA LYS A 56 -27.12 18.73 -7.02
C LYS A 56 -25.62 18.82 -6.77
N LEU A 57 -25.23 18.61 -5.52
CA LEU A 57 -23.84 18.45 -5.12
C LEU A 57 -23.37 17.01 -5.37
N CYS A 58 -22.17 16.86 -5.93
CA CYS A 58 -21.56 15.56 -6.16
C CYS A 58 -20.17 15.47 -5.50
N TRP A 59 -19.71 14.25 -5.31
CA TRP A 59 -18.35 13.98 -4.88
C TRP A 59 -17.36 14.42 -5.98
N PRO A 60 -16.34 15.24 -5.66
CA PRO A 60 -15.33 15.64 -6.64
C PRO A 60 -14.52 14.42 -7.12
N LYS A 61 -13.85 14.55 -8.26
CA LYS A 61 -12.82 13.59 -8.64
C LYS A 61 -11.54 13.95 -7.91
N ILE A 62 -10.80 12.96 -7.43
CA ILE A 62 -9.51 13.18 -6.77
C ILE A 62 -8.41 12.66 -7.69
N ASN A 63 -7.55 13.57 -8.14
CA ASN A 63 -6.38 13.22 -8.93
C ASN A 63 -5.25 12.80 -8.00
N ILE A 64 -4.69 11.62 -8.27
CA ILE A 64 -3.54 11.05 -7.58
C ILE A 64 -2.49 10.62 -8.61
N PRO A 65 -1.20 10.63 -8.27
CA PRO A 65 -0.19 10.12 -9.19
C PRO A 65 -0.22 8.58 -9.20
N CYS A 66 -0.23 7.97 -10.38
CA CYS A 66 -0.29 6.51 -10.58
C CYS A 66 0.83 5.78 -9.83
N ASP A 67 0.51 4.68 -9.14
CA ASP A 67 1.47 3.93 -8.33
C ASP A 67 2.59 3.27 -9.15
N MET A 68 2.42 3.17 -10.47
CA MET A 68 3.34 2.49 -11.39
C MET A 68 4.07 3.44 -12.35
N CYS A 69 3.47 4.54 -12.79
CA CYS A 69 4.07 5.39 -13.85
C CYS A 69 3.95 6.90 -13.60
N ASP A 70 3.51 7.30 -12.41
CA ASP A 70 3.32 8.71 -11.99
C ASP A 70 2.32 9.56 -12.79
N ASN A 71 1.87 9.10 -13.96
CA ASN A 71 0.75 9.71 -14.68
C ASN A 71 -0.49 9.85 -13.80
N GLU A 72 -1.35 10.82 -14.11
CA GLU A 72 -2.54 11.07 -13.31
C GLU A 72 -3.52 9.87 -13.34
N ALA A 73 -3.91 9.41 -12.14
CA ALA A 73 -5.00 8.47 -11.93
C ALA A 73 -6.16 9.21 -11.25
N ASN A 74 -7.36 8.99 -11.77
CA ASN A 74 -8.57 9.65 -11.32
C ASN A 74 -9.34 8.73 -10.37
N LEU A 75 -9.38 9.09 -9.09
CA LEU A 75 -10.27 8.45 -8.13
C LEU A 75 -11.66 9.06 -8.22
N LYS A 76 -12.66 8.19 -8.24
CA LYS A 76 -14.07 8.56 -8.20
C LYS A 76 -14.67 7.95 -6.96
N HIS A 77 -15.57 8.68 -6.29
CA HIS A 77 -16.39 8.08 -5.26
C HIS A 77 -17.35 7.06 -5.90
N ASP A 78 -16.95 5.80 -5.92
CA ASP A 78 -17.74 4.68 -6.40
C ASP A 78 -17.83 3.64 -5.29
N ILE A 79 -19.05 3.21 -5.00
CA ILE A 79 -19.38 2.30 -3.90
C ILE A 79 -19.04 0.86 -4.28
N GLU A 80 -19.08 0.54 -5.57
CA GLU A 80 -18.91 -0.82 -6.12
C GLU A 80 -17.57 -1.03 -6.80
N LYS A 81 -16.99 0.05 -7.36
CA LYS A 81 -15.69 -0.01 -8.04
C LYS A 81 -14.62 0.51 -7.10
N GLY A 82 -13.74 -0.40 -6.70
CA GLY A 82 -12.54 -0.05 -5.94
C GLY A 82 -11.74 1.08 -6.57
N ASN A 83 -11.23 1.94 -5.71
CA ASN A 83 -10.35 3.04 -6.08
C ASN A 83 -9.01 2.51 -6.59
N SER A 84 -8.84 2.48 -7.91
CA SER A 84 -7.60 2.03 -8.54
C SER A 84 -6.47 3.02 -8.26
N LYS A 85 -5.37 2.53 -7.71
CA LYS A 85 -4.09 3.28 -7.60
C LYS A 85 -3.37 3.44 -8.94
N TYR A 86 -3.89 2.83 -10.01
CA TYR A 86 -3.30 2.82 -11.34
C TYR A 86 -4.15 3.64 -12.31
N CYS A 87 -3.49 4.41 -13.18
CA CYS A 87 -4.16 5.19 -14.22
C CYS A 87 -4.77 4.33 -15.33
N SER A 88 -4.30 3.10 -15.52
CA SER A 88 -4.78 2.19 -16.57
C SER A 88 -4.66 0.72 -16.19
N ARG A 89 -5.45 -0.13 -16.89
CA ARG A 89 -5.30 -1.60 -16.81
C ARG A 89 -3.91 -2.07 -17.25
N LYS A 90 -3.26 -1.32 -18.15
CA LYS A 90 -1.90 -1.61 -18.64
C LYS A 90 -0.88 -1.54 -17.50
N CYS A 91 -0.92 -0.47 -16.69
CA CYS A 91 -0.04 -0.35 -15.52
C CYS A 91 -0.16 -1.53 -14.55
N TRP A 92 -1.40 -1.94 -14.26
CA TRP A 92 -1.61 -3.13 -13.44
C TRP A 92 -1.11 -4.42 -14.12
N ALA A 93 -1.33 -4.56 -15.44
CA ALA A 93 -0.88 -5.71 -16.20
C ALA A 93 0.66 -5.81 -16.25
N ASP A 94 1.37 -4.69 -16.41
CA ASP A 94 2.84 -4.65 -16.46
C ASP A 94 3.44 -5.01 -15.10
N LEU A 95 2.85 -4.51 -14.00
CA LEU A 95 3.20 -4.95 -12.66
C LEU A 95 2.94 -6.45 -12.48
N LYS A 96 1.81 -6.96 -12.97
CA LYS A 96 1.46 -8.37 -12.88
C LYS A 96 2.45 -9.27 -13.65
N LYS A 97 2.95 -8.81 -14.80
CA LYS A 97 3.96 -9.52 -15.59
C LYS A 97 5.33 -9.59 -14.91
N SER A 98 5.66 -8.62 -14.05
CA SER A 98 6.97 -8.58 -13.38
C SER A 98 7.24 -9.79 -12.48
N GLN A 99 6.21 -10.44 -11.94
CA GLN A 99 6.38 -11.59 -11.05
C GLN A 99 5.49 -12.77 -11.46
N LYS A 100 6.12 -13.91 -11.74
CA LYS A 100 5.44 -15.12 -12.24
C LYS A 100 4.25 -15.58 -11.38
N ARG A 101 4.29 -15.41 -10.05
CA ARG A 101 3.20 -15.84 -9.13
C ARG A 101 2.99 -14.86 -7.99
N LYS A 102 1.72 -14.66 -7.60
CA LYS A 102 1.28 -14.03 -6.34
C LYS A 102 1.66 -12.55 -6.13
N ILE A 103 1.89 -11.78 -7.20
CA ILE A 103 2.15 -10.33 -7.13
C ILE A 103 1.13 -9.55 -6.29
N HIS A 104 -0.16 -9.88 -6.40
CA HIS A 104 -1.22 -9.29 -5.58
C HIS A 104 -0.93 -9.39 -4.08
N ARG A 105 -0.39 -10.53 -3.63
CA ARG A 105 -0.05 -10.75 -2.21
C ARG A 105 1.11 -9.87 -1.77
N THR A 106 2.14 -9.76 -2.62
CA THR A 106 3.26 -8.86 -2.40
C THR A 106 2.79 -7.42 -2.25
N ILE A 107 2.02 -6.94 -3.23
CA ILE A 107 1.56 -5.54 -3.26
C ILE A 107 0.63 -5.25 -2.09
N ASN A 108 -0.30 -6.15 -1.78
CA ASN A 108 -1.18 -5.97 -0.62
C ASN A 108 -0.40 -5.94 0.69
N ALA A 109 0.56 -6.85 0.90
CA ALA A 109 1.37 -6.86 2.12
C ALA A 109 2.21 -5.59 2.26
N LEU A 110 2.87 -5.14 1.18
CA LEU A 110 3.69 -3.93 1.20
C LEU A 110 2.84 -2.65 1.34
N HIS A 111 1.69 -2.55 0.67
CA HIS A 111 0.76 -1.43 0.85
C HIS A 111 0.12 -1.43 2.23
N TYR A 112 -0.07 -2.58 2.87
CA TYR A 112 -0.50 -2.65 4.26
C TYR A 112 0.59 -2.15 5.21
N LEU A 113 1.85 -2.57 5.02
CA LEU A 113 2.98 -2.04 5.78
C LEU A 113 3.13 -0.53 5.59
N GLU A 114 3.01 -0.04 4.36
CA GLU A 114 3.01 1.40 4.05
C GLU A 114 1.87 2.14 4.75
N HIS A 115 0.67 1.55 4.78
CA HIS A 115 -0.47 2.11 5.50
C HIS A 115 -0.20 2.20 7.00
N SER A 116 0.29 1.12 7.62
CA SER A 116 0.69 1.08 9.02
C SER A 116 1.75 2.15 9.35
N TYR A 117 2.73 2.34 8.46
CA TYR A 117 3.74 3.40 8.57
C TYR A 117 3.10 4.79 8.59
N LYS A 118 2.20 5.09 7.65
CA LYS A 118 1.62 6.42 7.46
C LYS A 118 0.57 6.77 8.53
N TYR A 119 -0.20 5.79 8.98
CA TYR A 119 -1.45 6.05 9.70
C TYR A 119 -1.57 5.34 11.05
N GLU A 120 -0.77 4.30 11.31
CA GLU A 120 -0.84 3.51 12.55
C GLU A 120 0.43 3.61 13.39
N GLY A 121 1.24 4.66 13.17
CA GLY A 121 2.44 4.93 13.96
C GLY A 121 3.64 4.03 13.68
N ASN A 122 3.70 3.39 12.50
CA ASN A 122 4.82 2.55 12.08
C ASN A 122 5.15 1.41 13.07
N ARG A 123 4.11 0.73 13.53
CA ARG A 123 4.22 -0.39 14.47
C ARG A 123 4.95 -1.59 13.87
N TRP A 124 5.58 -2.37 14.74
CA TRP A 124 6.15 -3.67 14.39
C TRP A 124 5.05 -4.70 14.24
N LEU A 125 5.05 -5.41 13.11
CA LEU A 125 3.98 -6.34 12.73
C LEU A 125 4.51 -7.76 12.58
N GLU A 126 3.83 -8.70 13.21
CA GLU A 126 4.10 -10.12 13.03
C GLU A 126 3.61 -10.61 11.65
N PRO A 127 4.24 -11.65 11.08
CA PRO A 127 3.79 -12.28 9.85
C PRO A 127 2.35 -12.79 9.88
N SER A 128 1.83 -13.17 11.05
CA SER A 128 0.44 -13.59 11.28
C SER A 128 -0.53 -12.42 11.04
N ALA A 129 -0.25 -11.26 11.63
CA ALA A 129 -1.06 -10.07 11.46
C ALA A 129 -1.08 -9.61 9.98
N ILE A 130 0.08 -9.60 9.33
CA ILE A 130 0.17 -9.26 7.89
C ILE A 130 -0.58 -10.29 7.04
N ALA A 131 -0.46 -11.58 7.37
CA ALA A 131 -1.13 -12.69 6.68
C ALA A 131 -2.66 -12.60 6.78
N GLU A 132 -3.18 -12.28 7.96
CA GLU A 132 -4.61 -12.09 8.20
C GLU A 132 -5.17 -11.01 7.27
N MET A 133 -4.56 -9.81 7.27
CA MET A 133 -5.00 -8.70 6.43
C MET A 133 -4.91 -9.01 4.92
N CYS A 134 -3.92 -9.80 4.51
CA CYS A 134 -3.80 -10.22 3.11
C CYS A 134 -4.81 -11.31 2.71
N SER A 135 -5.18 -12.19 3.65
CA SER A 135 -6.05 -13.35 3.40
C SER A 135 -7.52 -12.95 3.28
N VAL A 136 -7.90 -11.87 3.96
CA VAL A 136 -9.22 -11.26 3.93
C VAL A 136 -9.64 -10.80 2.50
N GLN A 137 -8.70 -10.67 1.55
CA GLN A 137 -8.98 -10.40 0.13
C GLN A 137 -9.01 -11.66 -0.77
N GLY A 138 -9.33 -12.84 -0.22
CA GLY A 138 -9.51 -14.09 -1.00
C GLY A 138 -8.21 -14.73 -1.49
N SER A 139 -7.06 -14.26 -1.03
CA SER A 139 -5.73 -14.81 -1.35
C SER A 139 -5.09 -15.38 -0.10
N SER A 140 -5.48 -16.59 0.30
CA SER A 140 -4.92 -17.27 1.48
C SER A 140 -3.38 -17.20 1.49
N CYS A 141 -2.84 -16.51 2.49
CA CYS A 141 -1.42 -16.32 2.68
C CYS A 141 -1.05 -16.77 4.08
N GLY A 142 -0.33 -17.88 4.20
CA GLY A 142 0.10 -18.36 5.52
C GLY A 142 1.24 -17.52 6.10
N ARG A 143 1.36 -17.53 7.43
CA ARG A 143 2.44 -16.88 8.20
C ARG A 143 3.83 -17.13 7.61
N SER A 144 4.16 -18.38 7.25
CA SER A 144 5.46 -18.74 6.70
C SER A 144 5.71 -18.14 5.31
N SER A 145 4.66 -18.02 4.48
CA SER A 145 4.77 -17.36 3.17
C SER A 145 5.05 -15.87 3.31
N ILE A 146 4.40 -15.21 4.27
CA ILE A 146 4.71 -13.82 4.61
C ILE A 146 6.14 -13.70 5.13
N GLY A 147 6.59 -14.57 6.05
CA GLY A 147 7.96 -14.51 6.57
C GLY A 147 9.03 -14.59 5.47
N LEU A 148 8.88 -15.52 4.52
CA LEU A 148 9.78 -15.63 3.36
C LEU A 148 9.70 -14.39 2.45
N MET A 149 8.50 -13.87 2.22
CA MET A 149 8.30 -12.64 1.43
C MET A 149 8.96 -11.43 2.11
N MET A 150 8.80 -11.28 3.42
CA MET A 150 9.39 -10.16 4.17
C MET A 150 10.91 -10.26 4.24
N LYS A 151 11.49 -11.46 4.34
CA LYS A 151 12.94 -11.65 4.22
C LYS A 151 13.48 -11.06 2.91
N ARG A 152 12.82 -11.34 1.79
CA ARG A 152 13.18 -10.79 0.47
C ARG A 152 13.14 -9.26 0.45
N TRP A 153 12.06 -8.66 0.96
CA TRP A 153 11.89 -7.20 0.93
C TRP A 153 12.75 -6.48 1.97
N ARG A 154 13.18 -7.19 3.02
CA ARG A 154 14.23 -6.74 3.94
C ARG A 154 15.58 -6.66 3.23
N GLU A 155 15.94 -7.67 2.46
CA GLU A 155 17.17 -7.64 1.64
C GLU A 155 17.13 -6.54 0.57
N ALA A 156 15.93 -6.22 0.06
CA ALA A 156 15.72 -5.09 -0.83
C ALA A 156 15.73 -3.72 -0.13
N GLY A 157 15.77 -3.69 1.21
CA GLY A 157 15.88 -2.46 2.01
C GLY A 157 14.57 -1.69 2.25
N ILE A 158 13.42 -2.17 1.76
CA ILE A 158 12.11 -1.50 1.93
C ILE A 158 11.32 -1.99 3.14
N VAL A 159 11.84 -3.01 3.84
CA VAL A 159 11.28 -3.58 5.06
C VAL A 159 12.40 -3.71 6.09
N GLU A 160 12.11 -3.39 7.34
CA GLU A 160 12.99 -3.70 8.47
C GLU A 160 12.48 -4.93 9.19
N ALA A 161 13.40 -5.65 9.84
CA ALA A 161 13.06 -6.78 10.69
C ALA A 161 13.80 -6.69 12.00
N LYS A 162 13.12 -7.04 13.10
CA LYS A 162 13.74 -7.29 14.40
C LYS A 162 13.30 -8.64 14.94
N VAL A 163 14.12 -9.22 15.81
CA VAL A 163 13.76 -10.44 16.51
C VAL A 163 12.69 -10.11 17.56
N ARG A 164 11.64 -10.93 17.62
CA ARG A 164 10.57 -10.81 18.61
C ARG A 164 11.11 -11.16 19.98
N SER A 165 10.77 -10.37 21.00
CA SER A 165 11.15 -10.65 22.38
C SER A 165 10.72 -12.07 22.79
N GLY A 166 11.62 -12.82 23.44
CA GLY A 166 11.37 -14.20 23.86
C GLY A 166 11.31 -15.23 22.71
N SER A 167 11.70 -14.87 21.48
CA SER A 167 11.79 -15.81 20.37
C SER A 167 13.20 -15.81 19.77
N SER A 168 13.76 -16.99 19.51
CA SER A 168 15.04 -17.12 18.81
C SER A 168 14.92 -16.95 17.30
N ASN A 169 13.74 -17.22 16.73
CA ASN A 169 13.53 -17.28 15.28
C ASN A 169 12.31 -16.49 14.77
N GLY A 170 11.53 -15.89 15.67
CA GLY A 170 10.39 -15.05 15.33
C GLY A 170 10.85 -13.64 14.95
N PHE A 171 10.43 -13.16 13.79
CA PHE A 171 10.69 -11.79 13.35
C PHE A 171 9.41 -10.97 13.29
N GLU A 172 9.53 -9.69 13.64
CA GLU A 172 8.54 -8.66 13.38
C GLU A 172 9.07 -7.72 12.31
N TYR A 173 8.15 -7.14 11.53
CA TYR A 173 8.48 -6.36 10.35
C TYR A 173 7.82 -4.98 10.39
N ARG A 174 8.48 -3.99 9.82
CA ARG A 174 7.90 -2.66 9.57
C ARG A 174 8.34 -2.11 8.22
N PHE A 175 7.60 -1.14 7.70
CA PHE A 175 7.94 -0.50 6.44
C PHE A 175 9.12 0.46 6.60
N ARG A 176 9.96 0.56 5.56
CA ARG A 176 11.07 1.52 5.49
C ARG A 176 10.98 2.29 4.17
N PRO A 177 10.33 3.47 4.14
CA PRO A 177 10.11 4.21 2.91
C PRO A 177 11.42 4.72 2.28
N GLU A 178 12.47 4.94 3.06
CA GLU A 178 13.78 5.37 2.55
C GLU A 178 14.37 4.34 1.58
N GLY A 179 14.06 3.05 1.77
CA GLY A 179 14.47 1.99 0.87
C GLY A 179 13.87 2.09 -0.53
N LEU A 180 12.75 2.80 -0.69
CA LEU A 180 12.10 2.99 -1.99
C LEU A 180 12.87 3.97 -2.88
N ARG A 181 13.70 4.85 -2.31
CA ARG A 181 14.47 5.89 -3.02
C ARG A 181 13.60 6.77 -3.92
N GLY A 182 12.51 7.27 -3.37
CA GLY A 182 11.58 8.13 -4.08
C GLY A 182 10.62 7.40 -5.03
N MET A 183 10.81 6.09 -5.26
CA MET A 183 9.82 5.28 -5.99
C MET A 183 8.59 5.02 -5.11
N LYS A 184 7.46 4.70 -5.74
CA LYS A 184 6.32 4.10 -5.05
C LYS A 184 6.48 2.58 -4.93
N VAL A 185 5.65 1.96 -4.08
CA VAL A 185 5.70 0.52 -3.84
C VAL A 185 5.59 -0.29 -5.15
N SER A 186 4.62 0.01 -6.02
CA SER A 186 4.46 -0.76 -7.26
C SER A 186 5.61 -0.54 -8.24
N GLN A 187 6.10 0.70 -8.37
CA GLN A 187 7.30 1.01 -9.16
C GLN A 187 8.52 0.22 -8.68
N PHE A 188 8.80 0.27 -7.37
CA PHE A 188 9.92 -0.43 -6.77
C PHE A 188 9.81 -1.94 -6.99
N VAL A 189 8.64 -2.52 -6.73
CA VAL A 189 8.42 -3.97 -6.91
C VAL A 189 8.59 -4.38 -8.37
N HIS A 190 8.08 -3.59 -9.31
CA HIS A 190 8.30 -3.83 -10.73
C HIS A 190 9.78 -3.78 -11.08
N PHE A 191 10.47 -2.67 -10.76
CA PHE A 191 11.90 -2.50 -10.95
C PHE A 191 12.69 -3.68 -10.37
N TRP A 192 12.50 -3.99 -9.09
CA TRP A 192 13.23 -5.07 -8.40
C TRP A 192 13.02 -6.45 -9.04
N ASN A 193 11.88 -6.66 -9.69
CA ASN A 193 11.54 -7.92 -10.32
C ASN A 193 12.03 -8.03 -11.78
N THR A 194 12.15 -6.91 -12.50
CA THR A 194 12.55 -6.88 -13.92
C THR A 194 14.04 -6.60 -14.11
N THR A 195 14.69 -6.05 -13.09
CA THR A 195 16.10 -5.69 -13.09
C THR A 195 17.02 -6.88 -12.76
N SER A 196 18.19 -6.92 -13.38
CA SER A 196 19.20 -7.97 -13.19
C SER A 196 19.73 -8.02 -11.75
N TYR A 197 20.42 -9.10 -11.40
CA TYR A 197 21.05 -9.20 -10.09
C TYR A 197 22.13 -8.13 -9.88
N ALA A 198 22.96 -7.87 -10.90
CA ALA A 198 24.02 -6.87 -10.83
C ALA A 198 23.46 -5.47 -10.55
N GLU A 199 22.42 -5.08 -11.30
CA GLU A 199 21.74 -3.80 -11.11
C GLU A 199 21.05 -3.71 -9.73
N ARG A 200 20.49 -4.81 -9.21
CA ARG A 200 19.95 -4.84 -7.83
C ARG A 200 21.04 -4.65 -6.78
N MET A 201 22.22 -5.24 -6.97
CA MET A 201 23.35 -5.07 -6.05
C MET A 201 23.92 -3.66 -6.12
N ALA A 202 24.01 -3.07 -7.32
CA ALA A 202 24.38 -1.67 -7.51
C ALA A 202 23.39 -0.75 -6.80
N PHE A 203 22.08 -0.99 -7.00
CA PHE A 203 21.02 -0.30 -6.29
C PHE A 203 21.28 -0.39 -4.79
N VAL A 204 21.35 -1.56 -4.17
CA VAL A 204 21.58 -1.69 -2.72
C VAL A 204 22.81 -0.91 -2.23
N LYS A 205 23.95 -1.00 -2.92
CA LYS A 205 25.21 -0.34 -2.53
C LYS A 205 25.09 1.18 -2.42
N GLU A 206 24.40 1.82 -3.36
CA GLU A 206 24.28 3.29 -3.44
C GLU A 206 23.46 3.91 -2.28
N GLY A 207 22.68 3.12 -1.54
CA GLY A 207 21.83 3.62 -0.44
C GLY A 207 22.19 3.06 0.92
N THR A 208 23.35 2.39 1.04
CA THR A 208 23.97 2.12 2.33
C THR A 208 24.65 3.42 2.78
N PRO A 209 24.19 4.12 3.83
CA PRO A 209 25.03 5.15 4.44
C PRO A 209 26.34 4.48 4.84
N ASN A 210 27.46 5.07 4.43
CA ASN A 210 28.81 4.61 4.77
C ASN A 210 28.88 4.31 6.27
N LYS A 211 28.95 3.03 6.65
CA LYS A 211 29.37 2.61 7.99
C LYS A 211 30.90 2.75 8.06
N VAL A 212 31.42 3.97 7.92
CA VAL A 212 32.82 4.28 8.14
C VAL A 212 32.88 5.59 8.91
N ALA A 213 32.90 5.47 10.24
CA ALA A 213 33.56 6.36 11.21
C ALA A 213 32.93 6.18 12.60
N ILE A 214 33.12 5.00 13.21
CA ILE A 214 33.32 4.94 14.65
C ILE A 214 34.65 4.22 14.85
N ALA A 215 35.71 4.91 14.43
CA ALA A 215 37.04 4.64 14.93
C ALA A 215 37.13 5.39 16.26
N GLN A 216 37.17 4.60 17.33
CA GLN A 216 37.97 4.81 18.53
C GLN A 216 38.52 6.24 18.69
N THR A 217 37.94 6.99 19.62
CA THR A 217 38.71 7.96 20.39
C THR A 217 38.78 7.46 21.81
N SER A 218 40.03 7.36 22.23
CA SER A 218 40.60 6.99 23.51
C SER A 218 40.06 7.81 24.67
#